data_AF-A0A953PVS9-F1
#
_entry.id   AF-A0A953PVS9-F1
#
_cell.length_a   1.000
_cell.length_b   1.000
_cell.length_c   1.000
_cell.angle_alpha   90.00
_cell.angle_beta   90.00
_cell.angle_gamma   90.00
#
_symmetry.space_group_name_H-M   'P 1'
#
loop_
_entity.id
_entity.type
_entity.pdbx_description
1 polymer ?
#
loop_
_entity_poly.entity_id
_entity_poly.type
_entity_poly.pdbx_seq_one_letter_code
_entity_poly.pdbx_strand_id
1 'polypeptide(L)' 'MATQAFRLRPIMKQGTAAGIPETWTHYPSVEEARAGAKLAYHNDRVLRVMVVTDSVGSFVEWIER' A
#
# COMPACT_ATOMS: atom_id res chain seq x y z
N MET A 1 -3.05 -3.91 -23.19
CA MET A 1 -3.76 -3.69 -21.91
C MET A 1 -2.73 -3.23 -20.92
N ALA A 2 -2.80 -2.00 -20.41
CA ALA A 2 -1.86 -1.57 -19.37
C ALA A 2 -2.16 -2.41 -18.13
N THR A 3 -1.20 -3.22 -17.69
CA THR A 3 -1.32 -3.99 -16.46
C THR A 3 -1.44 -2.99 -15.32
N GLN A 4 -2.65 -2.82 -14.78
CA GLN A 4 -2.89 -1.86 -13.71
C GLN A 4 -2.15 -2.36 -12.48
N ALA A 5 -1.00 -1.77 -12.18
CA ALA A 5 -0.24 -2.09 -11.00
C ALA A 5 -0.84 -1.38 -9.78
N PHE A 6 -0.96 -2.12 -8.69
CA PHE A 6 -1.39 -1.63 -7.40
C PHE A 6 -0.17 -1.27 -6.56
N ARG A 7 -0.26 -0.20 -5.78
CA ARG A 7 0.77 0.24 -4.84
C ARG A 7 0.16 0.50 -3.47
N LEU A 8 0.99 0.45 -2.45
CA LEU A 8 0.58 0.75 -1.08
C LEU A 8 1.01 2.17 -0.69
N ARG A 9 0.12 2.88 -0.02
CA ARG A 9 0.39 4.19 0.57
C ARG A 9 0.07 4.12 2.06
N PRO A 10 1.07 3.78 2.91
CA PRO A 10 0.87 3.75 4.35
C PRO A 10 0.81 5.16 4.93
N ILE A 11 -0.14 5.37 5.83
CA ILE A 11 -0.19 6.51 6.75
C ILE A 11 0.60 6.13 7.99
N MET A 12 1.63 6.91 8.27
CA MET A 12 2.54 6.68 9.38
C MET A 12 2.13 7.50 10.60
N LYS A 13 2.22 6.92 11.80
CA LYS A 13 2.22 7.62 13.09
C LYS A 13 3.46 8.50 13.24
N GLN A 14 4.59 8.00 12.78
CA GLN A 14 5.88 8.69 12.81
C GLN A 14 6.79 8.12 11.72
N GLY A 15 7.63 8.96 11.11
CA GLY A 15 8.57 8.56 10.05
C GLY A 15 7.98 8.67 8.64
N THR A 16 8.68 8.14 7.64
CA THR A 16 8.32 8.30 6.23
C THR A 16 7.97 6.96 5.60
N ALA A 17 6.84 6.90 4.88
CA ALA A 17 6.37 5.72 4.15
C ALA A 17 7.42 5.14 3.17
N ALA A 18 8.31 5.98 2.65
CA ALA A 18 9.42 5.59 1.77
C ALA A 18 10.41 4.61 2.43
N GLY A 19 10.44 4.53 3.76
CA GLY A 19 11.27 3.56 4.50
C GLY A 19 10.64 2.17 4.64
N ILE A 20 9.42 1.95 4.11
CA ILE A 20 8.73 0.67 4.10
C ILE A 20 8.91 0.05 2.70
N PRO A 21 9.56 -1.13 2.59
CA PRO A 21 9.76 -1.80 1.30
C PRO A 21 8.47 -2.00 0.52
N GLU A 22 7.38 -2.35 1.22
CA GLU A 22 6.07 -2.65 0.66
C GLU A 22 5.43 -1.45 -0.07
N THR A 23 5.88 -0.22 0.20
CA THR A 23 5.44 1.02 -0.48
C THR A 23 5.95 1.10 -1.92
N TRP A 24 7.09 0.47 -2.21
CA TRP A 24 7.74 0.51 -3.53
C TRP A 24 7.36 -0.66 -4.44
N THR A 25 6.75 -1.71 -3.86
CA THR A 25 6.30 -2.87 -4.60
C THR A 25 5.10 -2.53 -5.48
N HIS A 26 5.17 -2.96 -6.74
CA HIS A 26 4.04 -2.94 -7.68
C HIS A 26 3.38 -4.31 -7.64
N TYR A 27 2.17 -4.37 -7.08
CA TYR A 27 1.40 -5.60 -6.96
C TYR A 27 0.55 -5.80 -8.23
N PRO A 28 0.48 -7.01 -8.79
CA PRO A 28 -0.31 -7.29 -9.99
C PRO A 28 -1.82 -7.40 -9.72
N SER A 29 -2.22 -7.49 -8.45
CA SER A 29 -3.61 -7.63 -8.01
C SER A 29 -3.87 -6.93 -6.67
N VAL A 30 -5.15 -6.66 -6.37
CA VAL A 30 -5.56 -6.11 -5.07
C VAL A 30 -5.31 -7.11 -3.95
N GLU A 31 -5.49 -8.40 -4.21
CA GLU A 31 -5.26 -9.48 -3.25
C GLU A 31 -3.80 -9.53 -2.80
N GLU A 32 -2.85 -9.40 -3.73
CA GLU A 32 -1.44 -9.32 -3.39
C GLU A 32 -1.09 -8.01 -2.66
N ALA A 33 -1.70 -6.89 -3.06
CA ALA A 33 -1.55 -5.62 -2.33
C ALA A 33 -2.07 -5.74 -0.89
N ARG A 34 -3.18 -6.45 -0.66
CA ARG A 34 -3.69 -6.73 0.70
C ARG A 34 -2.74 -7.56 1.52
N ALA A 35 -2.09 -8.57 0.92
CA ALA A 35 -1.05 -9.33 1.61
C ALA A 35 0.14 -8.44 2.00
N GLY A 36 0.59 -7.56 1.09
CA GLY A 36 1.62 -6.57 1.38
C GLY A 36 1.23 -5.58 2.48
N ALA A 37 -0.03 -5.15 2.52
CA ALA A 37 -0.54 -4.25 3.56
C ALA A 37 -0.50 -4.91 4.95
N LYS A 38 -0.84 -6.20 5.04
CA LYS A 38 -0.71 -6.98 6.29
C LYS A 38 0.74 -7.02 6.76
N LEU A 39 1.70 -7.16 5.83
CA LEU A 39 3.12 -7.10 6.16
C LEU A 39 3.53 -5.71 6.67
N ALA A 40 3.08 -4.65 6.01
CA ALA A 40 3.32 -3.27 6.44
C ALA A 40 2.81 -3.01 7.88
N TYR A 41 1.70 -3.62 8.28
CA TYR A 41 1.16 -3.51 9.64
C TYR A 41 2.01 -4.20 10.73
N HIS A 42 3.02 -5.00 10.39
CA HIS A 42 4.02 -5.43 11.38
C HIS A 42 4.87 -4.27 11.90
N ASN A 43 4.97 -3.18 11.13
CA ASN A 43 5.55 -1.93 11.61
C ASN A 43 4.49 -1.18 12.44
N ASP A 44 4.69 -1.12 13.75
CA ASP A 44 3.79 -0.48 14.72
C ASP A 44 3.57 1.02 14.48
N ARG A 45 4.43 1.62 13.66
CA ARG A 45 4.32 3.02 13.24
C ARG A 45 3.35 3.21 12.07
N VAL A 46 2.83 2.14 11.46
CA VAL A 46 1.80 2.23 10.42
C VAL A 46 0.42 2.32 11.07
N LEU A 47 -0.32 3.38 10.76
CA LEU A 47 -1.68 3.61 11.25
C LEU A 47 -2.72 3.02 10.33
N ARG A 48 -2.57 3.25 9.02
CA ARG A 48 -3.47 2.79 7.96
C ARG A 48 -2.71 2.54 6.67
N VAL A 49 -3.22 1.69 5.79
CA VAL A 49 -2.67 1.47 4.44
C VAL A 49 -3.75 1.68 3.40
N MET A 50 -3.47 2.53 2.41
CA MET A 50 -4.30 2.66 1.22
C MET A 50 -3.73 1.79 0.10
N VAL A 51 -4.61 1.13 -0.65
CA VAL A 51 -4.26 0.57 -1.95
C VAL A 51 -4.60 1.61 -3.01
N VAL A 52 -3.63 1.94 -3.86
CA VAL A 52 -3.78 2.85 -5.00
C VAL A 52 -3.39 2.13 -6.28
N THR A 53 -3.81 2.66 -7.42
CA THR A 53 -3.29 2.20 -8.72
C THR A 53 -2.40 3.27 -9.34
N ASP A 54 -1.58 2.86 -10.31
CA ASP A 54 -0.62 3.75 -10.98
C ASP A 54 -1.23 4.92 -11.76
N SER A 55 -2.55 4.93 -11.96
CA SER A 55 -3.27 6.05 -12.54
C SER A 55 -3.40 7.21 -11.54
N VAL A 56 -3.11 8.42 -12.01
CA VAL A 56 -3.23 9.66 -11.23
C VAL A 56 -4.64 9.76 -10.63
N GLY A 57 -4.72 9.95 -9.31
CA GLY A 57 -6.00 10.13 -8.59
C GLY A 57 -6.75 8.84 -8.23
N SER A 58 -6.14 7.67 -8.38
CA SER A 58 -6.85 6.39 -8.20
C SER A 58 -6.72 5.83 -6.78
N PHE A 59 -7.79 6.01 -6.00
CA PHE A 59 -7.99 5.35 -4.71
C PHE A 59 -8.79 4.07 -4.91
N VAL A 60 -8.31 2.95 -4.36
CA VAL A 60 -9.04 1.68 -4.40
C VAL A 60 -9.79 1.48 -3.09
N GLU A 61 -9.06 1.35 -1.98
CA GLU A 61 -9.67 1.11 -0.67
C GLU A 61 -8.71 1.41 0.49
N TRP A 62 -9.30 1.53 1.68
CA TRP A 62 -8.60 1.44 2.95
C TRP A 62 -8.57 -0.01 3.40
N ILE A 63 -7.39 -0.48 3.80
CA ILE A 63 -7.26 -1.77 4.48
C ILE A 63 -7.20 -1.48 5.97
N GLU A 64 -8.15 -2.01 6.74
CA GLU A 64 -8.11 -1.95 8.21
C GLU A 64 -7.26 -3.10 8.77
N ARG A 65 -6.78 -2.91 10.00
CA ARG A 65 -5.90 -3.87 10.68
C ARG A 65 -6.67 -5.09 11.19
#